data_AF-A0A6C0LJC6-F1
#
_entry.id   AF-A0A6C0LJC6-F1
#
_cell.length_a   1.000
_cell.length_b   1.000
_cell.length_c   1.000
_cell.angle_alpha   90.00
_cell.angle_beta   90.00
_cell.angle_gamma   90.00
#
_symmetry.space_group_name_H-M   'P 1'
#
loop_
_entity.id
_entity.type
_entity.pdbx_description
1 polymer ?
#
loop_
_entity_poly.entity_id
_entity_poly.type
_entity_poly.pdbx_seq_one_letter_code
_entity_poly.pdbx_strand_id
1 'polypeptide(L)'
;MPTARKSLSGGKRRSRRSKRSKRRSCKGGSRKSSYLSGGKKRSINEYFKLMLKAKANGDKSFKYKGNTYYAKTTKTGMVIYAKK
;
A
#
# COMPACT_ATOMS: atom_id res chain seq x y z
N MET A 1 48.79 -59.53 -5.04
CA MET A 1 49.43 -59.20 -3.74
C MET A 1 50.89 -58.87 -4.04
N PRO A 2 51.53 -57.77 -3.57
CA PRO A 2 51.24 -56.82 -2.47
C PRO A 2 51.13 -55.35 -3.00
N THR A 3 51.37 -54.29 -2.23
CA THR A 3 50.47 -53.47 -1.39
C THR A 3 51.00 -52.02 -1.32
N ALA A 4 50.15 -51.09 -0.89
CA ALA A 4 50.43 -49.72 -0.41
C ALA A 4 50.74 -48.65 -1.49
N ARG A 5 50.34 -47.37 -1.40
CA ARG A 5 50.12 -46.50 -0.23
C ARG A 5 49.35 -45.22 -0.63
N LYS A 6 48.63 -44.66 0.35
CA LYS A 6 47.97 -43.34 0.44
C LYS A 6 48.59 -42.20 -0.40
N SER A 7 47.74 -41.40 -1.04
CA SER A 7 47.75 -39.94 -0.85
C SER A 7 46.36 -39.34 -1.12
N LEU A 8 45.60 -39.12 -0.04
CA LEU A 8 44.51 -38.15 -0.03
C LEU A 8 45.16 -36.78 0.22
N SER A 9 45.32 -35.98 -0.84
CA SER A 9 45.70 -34.56 -0.70
C SER A 9 44.82 -33.67 -1.56
N GLY A 10 43.69 -33.28 -0.98
CA GLY A 10 43.39 -31.85 -0.85
C GLY A 10 43.15 -31.02 -2.11
N GLY A 11 42.41 -31.51 -3.09
CA GLY A 11 41.89 -30.68 -4.17
C GLY A 11 40.59 -29.94 -3.79
N LYS A 12 40.62 -28.95 -2.87
CA LYS A 12 39.48 -28.01 -2.66
C LYS A 12 39.33 -27.10 -3.87
N ARG A 13 38.82 -27.64 -4.98
CA ARG A 13 38.42 -26.86 -6.16
C ARG A 13 37.15 -26.09 -5.84
N ARG A 14 37.37 -24.82 -5.51
CA ARG A 14 36.39 -23.74 -5.49
C ARG A 14 35.50 -23.84 -6.73
N SER A 15 34.24 -24.20 -6.55
CA SER A 15 33.18 -23.59 -7.35
C SER A 15 32.05 -23.18 -6.41
N ARG A 16 32.11 -21.91 -5.97
CA ARG A 16 30.95 -21.19 -5.44
C ARG A 16 30.02 -20.90 -6.62
N ARG A 17 29.52 -21.97 -7.24
CA ARG A 17 28.65 -21.94 -8.41
C ARG A 17 27.24 -21.70 -7.91
N SER A 18 26.82 -20.46 -8.09
CA SER A 18 25.43 -20.03 -8.18
C SER A 18 24.47 -20.50 -7.07
N LYS A 19 24.64 -19.95 -5.86
CA LYS A 19 23.45 -19.42 -5.18
C LYS A 19 23.15 -18.05 -5.76
N ARG A 20 22.69 -18.13 -7.01
CA ARG A 20 21.57 -17.37 -7.55
C ARG A 20 21.34 -16.08 -6.78
N SER A 21 22.03 -15.07 -7.30
CA SER A 21 21.41 -13.78 -7.57
C SER A 21 20.73 -13.20 -6.36
N LYS A 22 21.42 -12.25 -5.72
CA LYS A 22 20.81 -10.98 -5.31
C LYS A 22 19.42 -11.22 -4.75
N ARG A 23 19.36 -11.57 -3.45
CA ARG A 23 18.25 -11.14 -2.61
C ARG A 23 18.00 -9.70 -2.99
N ARG A 24 17.04 -9.51 -3.89
CA ARG A 24 16.64 -8.22 -4.40
C ARG A 24 16.36 -7.48 -3.13
N SER A 25 17.13 -6.43 -2.92
CA SER A 25 16.88 -5.41 -1.93
C SER A 25 15.44 -4.94 -2.15
N CYS A 26 14.49 -5.62 -1.53
CA CYS A 26 13.17 -5.09 -1.26
C CYS A 26 13.27 -4.12 -0.08
N LYS A 27 14.32 -3.27 -0.07
CA LYS A 27 14.11 -1.84 0.17
C LYS A 27 13.33 -1.35 -1.04
N GLY A 28 12.05 -1.75 -1.09
CA GLY A 28 11.09 -1.21 -2.03
C GLY A 28 11.17 0.29 -1.84
N GLY A 29 11.62 0.98 -2.89
CA GLY A 29 11.71 2.43 -2.87
C GLY A 29 10.36 2.96 -2.46
N SER A 30 10.26 3.48 -1.24
CA SER A 30 9.14 4.31 -0.86
C SER A 30 9.23 5.49 -1.81
N ARG A 31 8.35 5.50 -2.81
CA ARG A 31 8.16 6.69 -3.64
C ARG A 31 7.76 7.76 -2.64
N LYS A 32 8.67 8.67 -2.30
CA LYS A 32 8.37 9.83 -1.48
C LYS A 32 7.23 10.55 -2.19
N SER A 33 6.04 10.43 -1.63
CA SER A 33 4.84 11.10 -2.10
C SER A 33 5.13 12.59 -2.03
N SER A 34 5.32 13.23 -3.18
CA SER A 34 5.53 14.67 -3.34
C SER A 34 4.30 15.50 -2.93
N TYR A 35 3.22 14.85 -2.51
CA TYR A 35 1.92 15.46 -2.25
C TYR A 35 1.76 16.05 -0.84
N LEU A 36 2.81 16.08 -0.01
CA LEU A 36 2.74 16.56 1.37
C LEU A 36 3.60 17.79 1.67
N SER A 37 4.19 18.44 0.68
CA SER A 37 5.04 19.61 0.90
C SER A 37 4.28 20.94 0.77
N GLY A 38 3.92 21.53 1.91
CA GLY A 38 3.95 22.99 2.10
C GLY A 38 2.83 23.85 1.49
N GLY A 39 1.83 23.28 0.84
CA GLY A 39 0.71 24.05 0.30
C GLY A 39 -0.26 24.57 1.38
N LYS A 40 -0.73 25.81 1.25
CA LYS A 40 -1.81 26.37 2.09
C LYS A 40 -3.02 25.44 2.11
N LYS A 41 -3.38 24.93 3.29
CA LYS A 41 -4.54 24.04 3.46
C LYS A 41 -5.81 24.81 3.06
N ARG A 42 -6.56 24.28 2.09
CA ARG A 42 -7.84 24.85 1.69
C ARG A 42 -8.89 24.58 2.76
N SER A 43 -9.76 25.55 3.02
CA SER A 43 -10.90 25.37 3.92
C SER A 43 -11.87 24.34 3.35
N ILE A 44 -12.50 23.58 4.25
CA ILE A 44 -13.51 22.58 3.89
C ILE A 44 -14.78 23.29 3.42
N ASN A 45 -15.29 22.88 2.26
CA ASN A 45 -16.56 23.38 1.70
C ASN A 45 -17.77 22.91 2.54
N GLU A 46 -18.87 23.66 2.52
CA GLU A 46 -20.11 23.38 3.26
C GLU A 46 -20.67 22.00 2.98
N TYR A 47 -20.66 21.56 1.72
CA TYR A 47 -21.04 20.21 1.34
C TYR A 47 -20.31 19.15 2.19
N PHE A 48 -18.99 19.27 2.28
CA PHE A 48 -18.18 18.32 3.03
C PHE A 48 -18.44 18.42 4.53
N LYS A 49 -18.73 19.61 5.07
CA LYS A 49 -19.14 19.75 6.47
C LYS A 49 -20.43 18.98 6.75
N LEU A 50 -21.45 19.13 5.91
CA LEU A 50 -22.73 18.42 6.04
C LEU A 50 -22.57 16.92 5.85
N MET A 51 -21.81 16.50 4.83
CA MET A 51 -21.52 15.09 4.58
C MET A 51 -20.77 14.43 5.75
N LEU A 52 -19.77 15.10 6.32
CA LEU A 52 -19.02 14.57 7.46
C LEU A 52 -19.87 14.49 8.72
N LYS A 53 -20.75 15.47 8.97
CA LYS A 53 -21.74 15.40 10.06
C LYS A 53 -22.69 14.22 9.87
N ALA A 54 -23.28 14.07 8.68
CA ALA A 54 -24.15 12.95 8.36
C ALA A 54 -23.43 11.61 8.53
N LYS A 55 -22.17 11.51 8.10
CA LYS A 55 -21.35 10.30 8.27
C LYS A 55 -21.05 10.00 9.74
N ALA A 56 -20.76 11.01 10.55
CA ALA A 56 -20.48 10.86 11.98
C ALA A 56 -21.73 10.42 12.76
N ASN A 57 -22.90 10.95 12.38
CA ASN A 57 -24.19 10.63 12.99
C ASN A 57 -24.80 9.33 12.45
N GLY A 58 -24.35 8.83 11.30
CA GLY A 58 -24.95 7.68 10.62
C GLY A 58 -26.24 8.00 9.86
N ASP A 59 -26.45 9.27 9.49
CA ASP A 59 -27.65 9.71 8.77
C ASP A 59 -27.70 9.11 7.37
N LYS A 60 -28.88 8.59 6.97
CA LYS A 60 -29.09 7.99 5.64
C LYS A 60 -29.10 9.03 4.52
N SER A 61 -29.34 10.30 4.83
CA SER A 61 -29.38 11.38 3.85
C SER A 61 -29.17 12.76 4.46
N PHE A 62 -28.69 13.70 3.66
CA PHE A 62 -28.65 15.12 4.02
C PHE A 62 -29.08 16.01 2.84
N LYS A 63 -29.53 17.23 3.15
CA LYS A 63 -29.89 18.24 2.13
C LYS A 63 -28.75 19.24 1.96
N TYR A 64 -28.46 19.58 0.72
CA TYR A 64 -27.51 20.64 0.37
C TYR A 64 -27.92 21.31 -0.94
N LYS A 65 -28.03 22.65 -0.91
CA LYS A 65 -28.42 23.48 -2.06
C LYS A 65 -29.67 22.95 -2.80
N GLY A 66 -30.73 22.64 -2.05
CA GLY A 66 -31.99 22.11 -2.58
C GLY A 66 -31.97 20.65 -3.04
N ASN A 67 -30.82 19.99 -3.06
CA ASN A 67 -30.68 18.59 -3.43
C ASN A 67 -30.57 17.69 -2.19
N THR A 68 -31.17 16.51 -2.26
CA THR A 68 -31.02 15.47 -1.23
C THR A 68 -29.97 14.46 -1.68
N TYR A 69 -28.98 14.24 -0.81
CA TYR A 69 -27.91 13.28 -0.99
C TYR A 69 -28.14 12.08 -0.09
N TYR A 70 -28.10 10.88 -0.63
CA TYR A 70 -28.36 9.63 0.08
C TYR A 70 -27.09 8.80 0.22
N ALA A 71 -26.93 8.15 1.36
CA ALA A 71 -25.88 7.18 1.61
C ALA A 71 -26.06 5.96 0.70
N LYS A 72 -25.00 5.58 0.01
CA LYS A 72 -24.89 4.37 -0.81
C LYS A 72 -23.60 3.65 -0.43
N THR A 73 -23.68 2.33 -0.33
CA THR A 73 -22.52 1.48 -0.07
C THR A 73 -21.99 0.97 -1.41
N THR A 74 -20.70 1.17 -1.67
CA THR A 74 -20.05 0.61 -2.86
C THR A 74 -19.77 -0.88 -2.67
N LYS A 75 -19.44 -1.57 -3.77
CA LYS A 75 -19.00 -2.99 -3.74
C LYS A 75 -17.83 -3.24 -2.78
N THR A 76 -17.02 -2.21 -2.52
CA THR A 76 -15.86 -2.24 -1.62
C THR A 76 -16.22 -1.89 -0.16
N GLY A 77 -17.49 -1.71 0.17
CA GLY A 77 -17.95 -1.38 1.53
C GLY A 77 -17.79 0.09 1.91
N MET A 78 -17.48 0.98 0.96
CA MET A 78 -17.34 2.41 1.23
C MET A 78 -18.69 3.11 1.19
N VAL A 79 -19.03 3.86 2.24
CA VAL A 79 -20.23 4.71 2.27
C VAL A 79 -19.94 6.03 1.56
N ILE A 80 -20.69 6.28 0.49
CA ILE A 80 -20.64 7.49 -0.32
C ILE A 80 -22.02 8.15 -0.30
N TYR A 81 -22.08 9.47 -0.16
CA TYR A 81 -23.31 10.22 -0.31
C TYR A 81 -23.43 10.73 -1.75
N ALA A 82 -24.47 10.29 -2.45
CA ALA A 82 -24.74 10.66 -3.84
C ALA A 82 -26.09 11.34 -3.97
N LYS A 83 -26.19 12.34 -4.86
CA LYS A 83 -27.46 12.94 -5.23
C LYS A 83 -28.40 11.86 -5.78
N LYS A 84 -29.68 11.92 -5.39
CA LYS A 84 -30.72 11.10 -6.01
C LYS A 84 -31.08 11.63 -7.39
#